data_AF-A0A094DYV0-F1
#
_entry.id   AF-A0A094DYV0-F1
#
_cell.length_a   1.000
_cell.length_b   1.000
_cell.length_c   1.000
_cell.angle_alpha   90.00
_cell.angle_beta   90.00
_cell.angle_gamma   90.00
#
_symmetry.space_group_name_H-M   'P 1'
#
loop_
_entity.id
_entity.type
_entity.pdbx_description
1 polymer ?
#
loop_
_entity_poly.entity_id
_entity_poly.type
_entity_poly.pdbx_seq_one_letter_code
_entity_poly.pdbx_strand_id
1 'polypeptide(L)'
;MTSISWFNGAWGEPSQQTLYELVSSYLKLSDLSTAVTETFYLANVLILSNHIDKAQELINALYKHRNEIAPATSASANGSTPVLEYFWQTHKDKLSRPIGEEQYESVLKFNSLTLDGYLAREQWGQYRECCRADWMPKHLSIAEPEDPHIWRETDNPAILAMCSRLLAKEGSQGMFPPHERMREALAAAMKLYAQPQAPIEEGVDYMSTQAWESRHSFLLYRRLAIELAIRVGELDMASEILSMALRLDGFGRSSGASLQDFLFVPGIYDVLPLLAKGGKESNPFFIEEQDADTLVKDIISAVDLRVTKGQQLPLTPREAGWEELLDRLAEGAWRVNTREYKGMGLDYPEEILFPPATEAEIEAVEKDHGELPADFKDMVRIANGYRGGWHFLDGGMTGIQDIAPSDFPLEHVEDHFYSRGLKEIDGDYSGYVLQIEPASECDGFLHFIIPPAMWKANGEESVKDGEYQYGRYASWSGLTSWNSVRDSIVEKVEYIEQMIKDGERADDDYESDG
;
A
#
# COMPACT_ATOMS: atom_id res chain seq x y z
N MET A 1 -10.12 4.39 -9.38
CA MET A 1 -9.61 3.08 -9.86
C MET A 1 -9.59 2.13 -8.66
N THR A 2 -9.99 0.87 -8.81
CA THR A 2 -9.83 -0.13 -7.72
C THR A 2 -8.34 -0.31 -7.42
N SER A 3 -7.93 0.00 -6.20
CA SER A 3 -6.54 -0.12 -5.75
C SER A 3 -6.09 -1.59 -5.79
N ILE A 4 -5.09 -1.91 -6.62
CA ILE A 4 -4.47 -3.25 -6.64
C ILE A 4 -3.63 -3.37 -5.38
N SER A 5 -3.97 -4.32 -4.51
CA SER A 5 -3.25 -4.60 -3.27
C SER A 5 -2.67 -6.00 -3.27
N TRP A 6 -1.51 -6.14 -2.61
CA TRP A 6 -0.95 -7.44 -2.27
C TRP A 6 -0.65 -7.47 -0.78
N PHE A 7 -0.74 -8.66 -0.20
CA PHE A 7 -0.62 -8.85 1.23
C PHE A 7 0.82 -9.16 1.61
N ASN A 8 1.36 -8.47 2.62
CA ASN A 8 2.76 -8.62 3.09
C ASN A 8 2.93 -9.67 4.22
N GLY A 9 1.98 -10.60 4.37
CA GLY A 9 2.05 -11.68 5.36
C GLY A 9 1.08 -11.55 6.53
N ALA A 10 0.92 -12.63 7.30
CA ALA A 10 -0.14 -12.76 8.29
C ALA A 10 0.15 -11.96 9.59
N TRP A 11 -0.65 -10.90 9.76
CA TRP A 11 -1.09 -10.14 10.95
C TRP A 11 -0.07 -9.59 11.98
N GLY A 12 -0.18 -8.27 12.18
CA GLY A 12 0.54 -7.42 13.15
C GLY A 12 0.77 -5.98 12.66
N GLU A 13 0.89 -5.81 11.35
CA GLU A 13 0.80 -4.52 10.66
C GLU A 13 -0.09 -4.72 9.43
N PRO A 14 -1.28 -4.10 9.37
CA PRO A 14 -2.19 -4.20 8.24
C PRO A 14 -1.75 -3.24 7.13
N SER A 15 -0.46 -3.16 6.81
CA SER A 15 -0.05 -2.48 5.57
C SER A 15 -0.40 -3.42 4.41
N GLN A 16 -1.67 -3.43 4.01
CA GLN A 16 -2.02 -3.74 2.64
C GLN A 16 -1.20 -2.77 1.79
N GLN A 17 -0.10 -3.24 1.22
CA GLN A 17 0.66 -2.42 0.29
C GLN A 17 -0.16 -2.34 -0.98
N THR A 18 -0.55 -1.13 -1.31
CA THR A 18 -1.24 -0.83 -2.56
C THR A 18 -0.22 -0.41 -3.62
N LEU A 19 -0.58 -0.61 -4.89
CA LEU A 19 0.21 -0.08 -6.00
C LEU A 19 0.45 1.42 -5.85
N TYR A 20 -0.57 2.17 -5.41
CA TYR A 20 -0.48 3.61 -5.17
C TYR A 20 0.57 3.96 -4.11
N GLU A 21 0.57 3.29 -2.96
CA GLU A 21 1.53 3.55 -1.89
C GLU A 21 2.96 3.20 -2.30
N LEU A 22 3.16 2.10 -3.02
CA LEU A 22 4.49 1.71 -3.48
C LEU A 22 5.02 2.68 -4.54
N VAL A 23 4.19 3.07 -5.52
CA VAL A 23 4.53 4.11 -6.51
C VAL A 23 4.85 5.42 -5.81
N SER A 24 3.99 5.86 -4.88
CA SER A 24 4.20 7.05 -4.07
C SER A 24 5.51 6.99 -3.29
N SER A 25 5.88 5.83 -2.74
CA SER A 25 7.13 5.63 -2.02
C SER A 25 8.36 5.84 -2.91
N TYR A 26 8.32 5.37 -4.16
CA TYR A 26 9.39 5.65 -5.14
C TYR A 26 9.50 7.12 -5.51
N LEU A 27 8.36 7.77 -5.70
CA LEU A 27 8.31 9.13 -6.22
C LEU A 27 8.61 10.16 -5.12
N LYS A 28 8.00 10.03 -3.94
CA LYS A 28 7.95 11.07 -2.91
C LYS A 28 8.99 10.92 -1.80
N LEU A 29 9.50 9.72 -1.47
CA LEU A 29 10.40 9.54 -0.33
C LEU A 29 11.86 9.87 -0.66
N SER A 30 12.62 10.31 0.35
CA SER A 30 14.06 10.53 0.21
C SER A 30 14.85 9.22 0.28
N ASP A 31 14.48 8.34 1.22
CA ASP A 31 14.98 6.97 1.33
C ASP A 31 14.05 5.99 0.60
N LEU A 32 14.62 5.21 -0.33
CA LEU A 32 13.89 4.24 -1.14
C LEU A 32 14.07 2.80 -0.63
N SER A 33 14.75 2.59 0.50
CA SER A 33 15.04 1.27 1.07
C SER A 33 13.79 0.42 1.25
N THR A 34 12.73 0.99 1.82
CA THR A 34 11.42 0.33 1.99
C THR A 34 10.81 -0.01 0.64
N ALA A 35 10.73 0.95 -0.30
CA ALA A 35 10.14 0.72 -1.62
C ALA A 35 10.85 -0.41 -2.40
N VAL A 36 12.18 -0.45 -2.32
CA VAL A 36 12.98 -1.51 -2.94
C VAL A 36 12.72 -2.87 -2.28
N THR A 37 12.66 -2.91 -0.95
CA THR A 37 12.37 -4.13 -0.19
C THR A 37 10.99 -4.69 -0.55
N GLU A 38 9.98 -3.81 -0.58
CA GLU A 38 8.60 -4.17 -0.94
C GLU A 38 8.48 -4.64 -2.40
N THR A 39 9.25 -4.05 -3.31
CA THR A 39 9.26 -4.50 -4.72
C THR A 39 9.91 -5.88 -4.88
N PHE A 40 10.96 -6.19 -4.11
CA PHE A 40 11.50 -7.56 -4.07
C PHE A 40 10.52 -8.56 -3.45
N TYR A 41 9.76 -8.15 -2.43
CA TYR A 41 8.69 -8.97 -1.90
C TYR A 41 7.62 -9.26 -2.96
N LEU A 42 7.15 -8.22 -3.67
CA LEU A 42 6.19 -8.35 -4.76
C LEU A 42 6.73 -9.26 -5.87
N ALA A 43 8.00 -9.17 -6.24
CA ALA A 43 8.60 -10.09 -7.22
C ALA A 43 8.49 -11.56 -6.77
N ASN A 44 8.67 -11.85 -5.48
CA ASN A 44 8.46 -13.20 -4.94
C ASN A 44 6.98 -13.62 -5.00
N VAL A 45 6.04 -12.70 -4.76
CA VAL A 45 4.58 -12.97 -4.87
C VAL A 45 4.17 -13.24 -6.33
N LEU A 46 4.78 -12.53 -7.29
CA LEU A 46 4.61 -12.82 -8.71
C LEU A 46 5.16 -14.20 -9.08
N ILE A 47 6.34 -14.57 -8.55
CA ILE A 47 6.88 -15.93 -8.71
C ILE A 47 5.91 -16.98 -8.15
N LEU A 48 5.39 -16.76 -6.94
CA LEU A 48 4.41 -17.65 -6.30
C LEU A 48 3.13 -17.81 -7.15
N SER A 49 2.71 -16.73 -7.82
CA SER A 49 1.58 -16.70 -8.75
C SER A 49 1.93 -17.25 -10.14
N ASN A 50 3.15 -17.77 -10.32
CA ASN A 50 3.69 -18.30 -11.58
C ASN A 50 3.84 -17.25 -12.71
N HIS A 51 3.98 -15.97 -12.36
CA HIS A 51 4.27 -14.86 -13.29
C HIS A 51 5.79 -14.65 -13.42
N ILE A 52 6.49 -15.68 -13.91
CA ILE A 52 7.96 -15.75 -13.95
C ILE A 52 8.60 -14.58 -14.72
N ASP A 53 8.08 -14.25 -15.91
CA ASP A 53 8.63 -13.18 -16.75
C ASP A 53 8.42 -11.81 -16.11
N LYS A 54 7.26 -11.59 -15.48
CA LYS A 54 6.93 -10.33 -14.77
C LYS A 54 7.78 -10.10 -13.54
N ALA A 55 8.04 -11.16 -12.76
CA ALA A 55 8.98 -11.07 -11.66
C ALA A 55 10.38 -10.69 -12.15
N GLN A 56 10.86 -11.29 -13.25
CA GLN A 56 12.15 -10.94 -13.84
C GLN A 56 12.20 -9.50 -14.33
N GLU A 57 11.14 -8.99 -14.97
CA GLU A 57 11.05 -7.60 -15.43
C GLU A 57 11.24 -6.61 -14.27
N LEU A 58 10.54 -6.81 -13.16
CA LEU A 58 10.71 -6.00 -11.94
C LEU A 58 12.12 -6.09 -11.38
N ILE A 59 12.64 -7.31 -11.22
CA ILE A 59 13.98 -7.53 -10.67
C ILE A 59 15.02 -6.82 -11.56
N ASN A 60 14.94 -6.97 -12.88
CA ASN A 60 15.83 -6.30 -13.82
C ASN A 60 15.80 -4.77 -13.68
N ALA A 61 14.61 -4.18 -13.50
CA ALA A 61 14.49 -2.73 -13.33
C ALA A 61 15.21 -2.25 -12.06
N LEU A 62 15.05 -2.96 -10.94
CA LEU A 62 15.74 -2.63 -9.69
C LEU A 62 17.26 -2.75 -9.81
N TYR A 63 17.76 -3.81 -10.44
CA TYR A 63 19.20 -4.00 -10.63
C TYR A 63 19.81 -2.99 -11.60
N LYS A 64 19.10 -2.68 -12.69
CA LYS A 64 19.51 -1.67 -13.67
C LYS A 64 19.72 -0.29 -13.02
N HIS A 65 18.90 0.04 -12.02
CA HIS A 65 18.89 1.35 -11.35
C HIS A 65 19.42 1.31 -9.91
N ARG A 66 20.13 0.24 -9.54
CA ARG A 66 20.55 -0.04 -8.15
C ARG A 66 21.31 1.13 -7.52
N ASN A 67 22.23 1.75 -8.25
CA ASN A 67 23.08 2.81 -7.72
C ASN A 67 22.32 4.12 -7.51
N GLU A 68 21.29 4.34 -8.31
CA GLU A 68 20.44 5.52 -8.29
C GLU A 68 19.33 5.40 -7.22
N ILE A 69 18.84 4.18 -6.98
CA ILE A 69 17.76 3.93 -6.01
C ILE A 69 18.26 3.54 -4.61
N ALA A 70 19.43 2.92 -4.48
CA ALA A 70 20.00 2.49 -3.20
C ALA A 70 21.54 2.57 -3.22
N PRO A 71 22.13 3.77 -3.09
CA PRO A 71 23.59 3.95 -3.08
C PRO A 71 24.25 3.15 -1.95
N ALA A 72 25.39 2.53 -2.22
CA ALA A 72 26.09 1.55 -1.36
C ALA A 72 26.50 2.05 0.05
N THR A 73 26.17 3.28 0.43
CA THR A 73 26.36 3.84 1.78
C THR A 73 25.30 3.38 2.78
N SER A 74 24.16 2.86 2.34
CA SER A 74 23.17 2.20 3.21
C SER A 74 23.56 0.73 3.40
N ALA A 75 23.90 0.33 4.62
CA ALA A 75 24.32 -1.03 4.94
C ALA A 75 23.29 -2.10 4.47
N SER A 76 23.74 -2.98 3.57
CA SER A 76 23.33 -4.38 3.41
C SER A 76 21.84 -4.75 3.32
N ALA A 77 21.11 -4.39 2.25
CA ALA A 77 19.80 -5.00 2.00
C ALA A 77 19.45 -5.33 0.53
N ASN A 78 20.03 -4.65 -0.47
CA ASN A 78 19.55 -4.75 -1.85
C ASN A 78 20.56 -5.45 -2.78
N GLY A 79 20.76 -6.75 -2.61
CA GLY A 79 21.47 -7.58 -3.59
C GLY A 79 21.03 -9.03 -3.51
N SER A 80 21.60 -9.92 -4.33
CA SER A 80 21.07 -11.28 -4.50
C SER A 80 20.83 -11.95 -3.17
N THR A 81 19.72 -12.67 -3.14
CA THR A 81 19.44 -13.67 -2.12
C THR A 81 19.70 -15.05 -2.72
N PRO A 82 19.92 -16.10 -1.90
CA PRO A 82 20.02 -17.46 -2.42
C PRO A 82 18.77 -17.87 -3.23
N VAL A 83 17.62 -17.27 -2.92
CA VAL A 83 16.35 -17.49 -3.63
C VAL A 83 16.41 -16.96 -5.06
N LEU A 84 16.90 -15.73 -5.26
CA LEU A 84 17.05 -15.15 -6.59
C LEU A 84 18.10 -15.91 -7.43
N GLU A 85 19.21 -16.30 -6.81
CA GLU A 85 20.21 -17.15 -7.48
C GLU A 85 19.62 -18.49 -7.91
N TYR A 86 18.81 -19.13 -7.05
CA TYR A 86 18.11 -20.37 -7.39
C TYR A 86 17.04 -20.18 -8.47
N PHE A 87 16.32 -19.05 -8.45
CA PHE A 87 15.37 -18.65 -9.47
C PHE A 87 16.03 -18.57 -10.86
N TRP A 88 17.14 -17.85 -10.99
CA TRP A 88 17.87 -17.75 -12.25
C TRP A 88 18.53 -19.07 -12.66
N GLN A 89 19.08 -19.83 -11.71
CA GLN A 89 19.67 -21.14 -12.00
C GLN A 89 18.62 -22.09 -12.61
N THR A 90 17.40 -22.10 -12.05
CA THR A 90 16.30 -22.94 -12.51
C THR A 90 15.81 -22.52 -13.90
N HIS A 91 15.83 -21.20 -14.20
CA HIS A 91 15.34 -20.64 -15.45
C HIS A 91 16.45 -20.19 -16.42
N LYS A 92 17.67 -20.69 -16.26
CA LYS A 92 18.86 -20.24 -17.01
C LYS A 92 18.72 -20.28 -18.54
N ASP A 93 17.83 -21.13 -19.05
CA ASP A 93 17.57 -21.28 -20.49
C ASP A 93 16.67 -20.16 -21.05
N LYS A 94 15.99 -19.42 -20.18
CA LYS A 94 15.03 -18.35 -20.53
C LYS A 94 15.43 -16.99 -19.97
N LEU A 95 15.99 -16.97 -18.76
CA LEU A 95 16.28 -15.76 -18.01
C LEU A 95 17.78 -15.59 -17.83
N SER A 96 18.24 -14.35 -17.96
CA SER A 96 19.62 -13.96 -17.68
C SER A 96 19.71 -13.37 -16.28
N ARG A 97 20.68 -13.82 -15.50
CA ARG A 97 21.07 -13.16 -14.24
C ARG A 97 21.50 -11.70 -14.52
N PRO A 98 21.02 -10.69 -13.77
CA PRO A 98 21.41 -9.30 -13.95
C PRO A 98 22.93 -9.07 -13.85
N ILE A 99 23.45 -8.11 -14.63
CA ILE A 99 24.87 -7.76 -14.70
C ILE A 99 25.28 -6.94 -13.46
N GLY A 100 26.47 -7.21 -12.89
CA GLY A 100 27.06 -6.41 -11.80
C GLY A 100 26.90 -7.01 -10.39
N GLU A 101 26.52 -8.28 -10.30
CA GLU A 101 26.28 -8.96 -9.03
C GLU A 101 27.46 -9.83 -8.56
N GLU A 102 28.43 -9.18 -7.94
CA GLU A 102 29.62 -9.83 -7.36
C GLU A 102 29.43 -10.23 -5.87
N GLN A 103 28.23 -10.04 -5.30
CA GLN A 103 27.99 -10.19 -3.86
C GLN A 103 28.38 -11.58 -3.33
N TYR A 104 28.12 -12.63 -4.11
CA TYR A 104 28.51 -13.99 -3.75
C TYR A 104 29.94 -14.33 -4.12
N GLU A 105 30.62 -13.58 -4.99
CA GLU A 105 31.98 -13.93 -5.41
C GLU A 105 32.94 -14.00 -4.22
N SER A 106 32.81 -13.09 -3.25
CA SER A 106 33.62 -13.10 -2.04
C SER A 106 33.36 -14.34 -1.17
N VAL A 107 32.08 -14.72 -0.99
CA VAL A 107 31.64 -15.88 -0.22
C VAL A 107 32.05 -17.19 -0.90
N LEU A 108 31.90 -17.26 -2.23
CA LEU A 108 32.27 -18.40 -3.06
C LEU A 108 33.79 -18.60 -3.06
N LYS A 109 34.57 -17.52 -3.21
CA LYS A 109 36.04 -17.54 -3.11
C LYS A 109 36.50 -17.98 -1.71
N PHE A 110 35.88 -17.46 -0.65
CA PHE A 110 36.25 -17.81 0.74
C PHE A 110 35.98 -19.29 1.05
N ASN A 111 34.84 -19.83 0.60
CA ASN A 111 34.45 -21.22 0.87
C ASN A 111 34.97 -22.23 -0.17
N SER A 112 35.64 -21.77 -1.24
CA SER A 112 36.04 -22.60 -2.38
C SER A 112 34.87 -23.40 -2.98
N LEU A 113 33.68 -22.79 -3.06
CA LEU A 113 32.47 -23.40 -3.60
C LEU A 113 32.10 -22.78 -4.95
N THR A 114 31.54 -23.60 -5.84
CA THR A 114 30.77 -23.09 -6.99
C THR A 114 29.43 -22.53 -6.50
N LEU A 115 28.77 -21.67 -7.28
CA LEU A 115 27.42 -21.18 -6.95
C LEU A 115 26.45 -22.35 -6.73
N ASP A 116 26.47 -23.34 -7.62
CA ASP A 116 25.68 -24.57 -7.49
C ASP A 116 25.96 -25.30 -6.17
N GLY A 117 27.25 -25.43 -5.80
CA GLY A 117 27.65 -26.08 -4.55
C GLY A 117 27.24 -25.30 -3.31
N TYR A 118 27.23 -23.96 -3.39
CA TYR A 118 26.73 -23.09 -2.33
C TYR A 118 25.22 -23.24 -2.16
N LEU A 119 24.43 -23.11 -3.24
CA LEU A 119 22.98 -23.23 -3.17
C LEU A 119 22.56 -24.62 -2.66
N ALA A 120 23.17 -25.69 -3.16
CA ALA A 120 22.91 -27.05 -2.68
C ALA A 120 23.22 -27.21 -1.19
N ARG A 121 24.29 -26.57 -0.69
CA ARG A 121 24.65 -26.59 0.74
C ARG A 121 23.62 -25.85 1.59
N GLU A 122 23.17 -24.67 1.16
CA GLU A 122 22.15 -23.90 1.87
C GLU A 122 20.78 -24.62 1.88
N GLN A 123 20.36 -25.18 0.74
CA GLN A 123 19.14 -25.99 0.64
C GLN A 123 19.20 -27.24 1.53
N TRP A 124 20.36 -27.93 1.55
CA TRP A 124 20.60 -29.04 2.48
C TRP A 124 20.55 -28.58 3.93
N GLY A 125 21.12 -27.41 4.25
CA GLY A 125 21.05 -26.80 5.57
C GLY A 125 19.61 -26.63 6.04
N GLN A 126 18.75 -26.05 5.19
CA GLN A 126 17.33 -25.89 5.49
C GLN A 126 16.61 -27.23 5.66
N TYR A 127 16.83 -28.21 4.77
CA TYR A 127 16.27 -29.56 4.91
C TYR A 127 16.66 -30.23 6.24
N ARG A 128 17.94 -30.11 6.62
CA ARG A 128 18.48 -30.65 7.87
C ARG A 128 17.82 -30.00 9.08
N GLU A 129 17.64 -28.68 9.08
CA GLU A 129 16.92 -28.00 10.17
C GLU A 129 15.45 -28.45 10.25
N CYS A 130 14.81 -28.76 9.12
CA CYS A 130 13.45 -29.30 9.13
C CYS A 130 13.36 -30.70 9.75
N CYS A 131 14.42 -31.52 9.61
CA CYS A 131 14.55 -32.86 10.18
C CYS A 131 15.02 -32.87 11.64
N ARG A 132 15.19 -31.71 12.27
CA ARG A 132 15.76 -31.58 13.61
C ARG A 132 14.79 -32.01 14.70
N ALA A 133 14.85 -33.30 15.05
CA ALA A 133 14.00 -33.93 16.07
C ALA A 133 14.33 -33.51 17.53
N ASP A 134 15.60 -33.21 17.86
CA ASP A 134 16.06 -32.93 19.24
C ASP A 134 15.50 -31.63 19.84
N TRP A 135 14.90 -30.78 19.00
CA TRP A 135 14.23 -29.56 19.40
C TRP A 135 12.87 -29.87 20.06
N MET A 136 12.13 -30.85 19.56
CA MET A 136 10.77 -31.11 20.03
C MET A 136 10.66 -31.52 21.51
N PRO A 137 11.55 -32.38 22.08
CA PRO A 137 11.46 -32.73 23.49
C PRO A 137 11.70 -31.54 24.41
N LYS A 138 12.55 -30.59 24.00
CA LYS A 138 12.91 -29.40 24.77
C LYS A 138 11.77 -28.38 24.84
N HIS A 139 10.93 -28.33 23.82
CA HIS A 139 9.91 -27.29 23.66
C HIS A 139 8.47 -27.80 23.77
N LEU A 140 8.24 -29.10 23.59
CA LEU A 140 6.90 -29.69 23.60
C LEU A 140 6.70 -30.70 24.72
N SER A 141 7.74 -30.96 25.51
CA SER A 141 7.72 -31.98 26.57
C SER A 141 7.29 -33.37 26.07
N ILE A 142 7.60 -33.70 24.81
CA ILE A 142 7.36 -35.02 24.21
C ILE A 142 8.64 -35.87 24.25
N ALA A 143 8.52 -37.15 24.59
CA ALA A 143 9.64 -38.09 24.45
C ALA A 143 9.84 -38.45 22.97
N GLU A 144 11.10 -38.59 22.55
CA GLU A 144 11.42 -39.17 21.25
C GLU A 144 11.01 -40.65 21.24
N PRO A 145 10.20 -41.10 20.25
CA PRO A 145 9.78 -42.49 20.18
C PRO A 145 10.97 -43.39 19.84
N GLU A 146 11.09 -44.54 20.51
CA GLU A 146 12.13 -45.54 20.22
C GLU A 146 11.97 -46.12 18.80
N ASP A 147 10.73 -46.22 18.32
CA ASP A 147 10.38 -46.63 16.96
C ASP A 147 9.52 -45.53 16.29
N PRO A 148 10.02 -44.86 15.23
CA PRO A 148 9.25 -43.84 14.54
C PRO A 148 8.02 -44.41 13.82
N HIS A 149 7.91 -45.73 13.62
CA HIS A 149 6.74 -46.35 12.97
C HIS A 149 5.45 -46.30 13.80
N ILE A 150 5.53 -45.88 15.07
CA ILE A 150 4.37 -45.64 15.96
C ILE A 150 3.39 -44.60 15.39
N TRP A 151 3.82 -43.79 14.41
CA TRP A 151 2.96 -42.85 13.68
C TRP A 151 1.69 -43.48 13.12
N ARG A 152 1.75 -44.78 12.76
CA ARG A 152 0.59 -45.52 12.22
C ARG A 152 -0.52 -45.66 13.25
N GLU A 153 -0.16 -45.82 14.52
CA GLU A 153 -1.05 -46.17 15.63
C GLU A 153 -1.48 -44.95 16.46
N THR A 154 -0.69 -43.88 16.44
CA THR A 154 -0.97 -42.65 17.19
C THR A 154 -1.68 -41.61 16.33
N ASP A 155 -2.60 -40.87 16.95
CA ASP A 155 -3.17 -39.64 16.38
C ASP A 155 -2.63 -38.40 17.09
N ASN A 156 -1.67 -38.55 18.01
CA ASN A 156 -1.05 -37.42 18.69
C ASN A 156 -0.25 -36.58 17.66
N PRO A 157 -0.63 -35.32 17.43
CA PRO A 157 -0.01 -34.50 16.39
C PRO A 157 1.49 -34.27 16.55
N ALA A 158 1.95 -34.08 17.79
CA ALA A 158 3.35 -33.83 18.10
C ALA A 158 4.20 -35.08 17.88
N ILE A 159 3.64 -36.26 18.16
CA ILE A 159 4.29 -37.54 17.84
C ILE A 159 4.31 -37.78 16.32
N LEU A 160 3.26 -37.43 15.58
CA LEU A 160 3.25 -37.55 14.11
C LEU A 160 4.34 -36.69 13.46
N ALA A 161 4.45 -35.41 13.87
CA ALA A 161 5.50 -34.52 13.40
C ALA A 161 6.91 -35.04 13.76
N MET A 162 7.08 -35.56 14.98
CA MET A 162 8.35 -36.18 15.42
C MET A 162 8.73 -37.38 14.55
N CYS A 163 7.80 -38.31 14.34
CA CYS A 163 8.05 -39.52 13.56
C CYS A 163 8.43 -39.19 12.12
N SER A 164 7.73 -38.26 11.48
CA SER A 164 8.05 -37.81 10.13
C SER A 164 9.45 -37.22 10.03
N ARG A 165 9.89 -36.42 11.02
CA ARG A 165 11.28 -35.90 11.09
C ARG A 165 12.31 -37.02 11.23
N LEU A 166 12.07 -37.98 12.12
CA LEU A 166 12.98 -39.10 12.34
C LEU A 166 13.11 -39.97 11.09
N LEU A 167 12.01 -40.21 10.37
CA LEU A 167 12.02 -40.94 9.10
C LEU A 167 12.73 -40.15 7.99
N ALA A 168 12.58 -38.82 7.96
CA ALA A 168 13.21 -37.95 6.97
C ALA A 168 14.72 -37.68 7.25
N LYS A 169 15.17 -37.91 8.47
CA LYS A 169 16.56 -37.68 8.91
C LYS A 169 17.49 -38.79 8.43
N GLU A 170 18.69 -38.44 7.97
CA GLU A 170 19.77 -39.38 7.68
C GLU A 170 20.98 -39.09 8.59
N GLY A 171 21.73 -40.13 8.96
CA GLY A 171 22.88 -39.99 9.88
C GLY A 171 24.12 -39.39 9.21
N SER A 172 24.19 -39.42 7.89
CA SER A 172 25.34 -38.95 7.09
C SER A 172 25.08 -37.57 6.49
N GLN A 173 26.07 -36.68 6.59
CA GLN A 173 25.97 -35.33 6.04
C GLN A 173 25.81 -35.35 4.51
N GLY A 174 24.82 -34.62 4.01
CA GLY A 174 24.57 -34.44 2.56
C GLY A 174 23.85 -35.60 1.88
N MET A 175 23.34 -36.59 2.63
CA MET A 175 22.59 -37.71 2.08
C MET A 175 21.12 -37.67 2.49
N PHE A 176 20.24 -37.98 1.55
CA PHE A 176 18.81 -38.12 1.83
C PHE A 176 18.50 -39.57 2.24
N PRO A 177 17.44 -39.78 3.05
CA PRO A 177 16.84 -41.10 3.26
C PRO A 177 16.57 -41.85 1.95
N PRO A 178 16.54 -43.19 1.96
CA PRO A 178 16.02 -43.98 0.85
C PRO A 178 14.59 -43.58 0.48
N HIS A 179 14.23 -43.74 -0.80
CA HIS A 179 12.95 -43.30 -1.34
C HIS A 179 11.73 -43.90 -0.61
N GLU A 180 11.80 -45.16 -0.18
CA GLU A 180 10.73 -45.81 0.61
C GLU A 180 10.54 -45.12 1.97
N ARG A 181 11.63 -44.73 2.63
CA ARG A 181 11.59 -44.03 3.93
C ARG A 181 11.08 -42.60 3.77
N MET A 182 11.36 -41.93 2.64
CA MET A 182 10.77 -40.62 2.31
C MET A 182 9.26 -40.70 2.11
N ARG A 183 8.77 -41.72 1.39
CA ARG A 183 7.32 -41.95 1.23
C ARG A 183 6.66 -42.19 2.57
N GLU A 184 7.30 -42.96 3.45
CA GLU A 184 6.78 -43.18 4.79
C GLU A 184 6.75 -41.90 5.63
N ALA A 185 7.82 -41.10 5.58
CA ALA A 185 7.88 -39.81 6.26
C ALA A 185 6.75 -38.86 5.78
N LEU A 186 6.47 -38.86 4.48
CA LEU A 186 5.37 -38.10 3.88
C LEU A 186 4.00 -38.63 4.31
N ALA A 187 3.81 -39.94 4.39
CA ALA A 187 2.56 -40.53 4.87
C ALA A 187 2.25 -40.13 6.32
N ALA A 188 3.28 -40.11 7.20
CA ALA A 188 3.15 -39.58 8.56
C ALA A 188 2.75 -38.09 8.56
N ALA A 189 3.29 -37.30 7.62
CA ALA A 189 2.92 -35.89 7.43
C ALA A 189 1.47 -35.70 7.00
N MET A 190 1.04 -36.50 6.03
CA MET A 190 -0.34 -36.42 5.55
C MET A 190 -1.34 -36.84 6.62
N LYS A 191 -0.99 -37.79 7.48
CA LYS A 191 -1.82 -38.14 8.64
C LYS A 191 -1.98 -36.97 9.61
N LEU A 192 -0.95 -36.16 9.81
CA LEU A 192 -1.03 -34.92 10.59
C LEU A 192 -1.90 -33.87 9.91
N TYR A 193 -1.72 -33.66 8.60
CA TYR A 193 -2.47 -32.65 7.84
C TYR A 193 -3.93 -32.99 7.58
N ALA A 194 -4.32 -34.27 7.73
CA ALA A 194 -5.72 -34.68 7.71
C ALA A 194 -6.47 -34.28 8.99
N GLN A 195 -5.78 -33.86 10.05
CA GLN A 195 -6.42 -33.45 11.30
C GLN A 195 -6.92 -32.00 11.24
N PRO A 196 -8.01 -31.65 11.95
CA PRO A 196 -8.52 -30.28 12.00
C PRO A 196 -7.45 -29.28 12.42
N GLN A 197 -7.21 -28.27 11.58
CA GLN A 197 -6.27 -27.18 11.87
C GLN A 197 -7.06 -25.92 12.23
N ALA A 198 -6.76 -25.30 13.36
CA ALA A 198 -7.30 -23.98 13.67
C ALA A 198 -6.58 -22.91 12.82
N PRO A 199 -7.29 -21.89 12.28
CA PRO A 199 -6.66 -20.70 11.70
C PRO A 199 -5.98 -19.85 12.78
N ILE A 200 -5.07 -18.94 12.39
CA ILE A 200 -4.44 -18.01 13.34
C ILE A 200 -5.49 -16.96 13.74
N GLU A 201 -5.79 -16.81 15.02
CA GLU A 201 -6.65 -15.72 15.54
C GLU A 201 -5.82 -14.44 15.74
N GLU A 202 -6.37 -13.29 15.36
CA GLU A 202 -5.76 -11.98 15.45
C GLU A 202 -5.61 -11.50 16.93
N GLY A 203 -4.52 -10.79 17.24
CA GLY A 203 -4.32 -10.17 18.57
C GLY A 203 -3.86 -11.12 19.70
N VAL A 204 -3.68 -12.41 19.40
CA VAL A 204 -3.11 -13.37 20.36
C VAL A 204 -1.58 -13.36 20.24
N ASP A 205 -0.88 -13.07 21.35
CA ASP A 205 0.57 -13.23 21.41
C ASP A 205 0.93 -14.73 21.45
N TYR A 206 1.17 -15.27 20.26
CA TYR A 206 1.55 -16.65 20.11
C TYR A 206 2.97 -16.93 20.60
N MET A 207 3.84 -15.94 20.75
CA MET A 207 5.20 -16.16 21.29
C MET A 207 5.19 -16.49 22.79
N SER A 208 4.13 -16.11 23.52
CA SER A 208 3.97 -16.35 24.95
C SER A 208 2.95 -17.44 25.32
N THR A 209 2.21 -18.00 24.35
CA THR A 209 1.19 -19.01 24.61
C THR A 209 1.65 -20.44 24.28
N GLN A 210 1.34 -21.39 25.18
CA GLN A 210 1.47 -22.84 24.95
C GLN A 210 0.75 -23.34 23.68
N ALA A 211 -0.19 -22.55 23.15
CA ALA A 211 -0.90 -22.80 21.89
C ALA A 211 0.03 -22.76 20.65
N TRP A 212 1.11 -21.96 20.68
CA TRP A 212 2.12 -21.90 19.61
C TRP A 212 3.14 -23.03 19.69
N GLU A 213 3.51 -23.43 20.91
CA GLU A 213 4.31 -24.64 21.14
C GLU A 213 3.53 -25.87 20.63
N SER A 214 2.21 -25.92 20.85
CA SER A 214 1.37 -27.06 20.47
C SER A 214 0.72 -26.98 19.09
N ARG A 215 0.97 -25.99 18.23
CA ARG A 215 0.35 -25.97 16.88
C ARG A 215 0.99 -26.95 15.86
N HIS A 216 1.83 -27.82 16.41
CA HIS A 216 2.55 -28.99 15.86
C HIS A 216 3.91 -28.68 15.19
N SER A 217 4.40 -27.45 15.43
CA SER A 217 5.79 -27.13 15.83
C SER A 217 6.90 -27.68 14.94
N PHE A 218 7.12 -27.13 13.76
CA PHE A 218 7.23 -25.71 13.39
C PHE A 218 7.08 -25.61 11.86
N LEU A 219 6.80 -24.43 11.26
CA LEU A 219 6.51 -24.29 9.82
C LEU A 219 7.56 -24.88 8.87
N LEU A 220 8.80 -25.03 9.34
CA LEU A 220 9.84 -25.88 8.73
C LEU A 220 9.35 -27.30 8.37
N TYR A 221 8.35 -27.82 9.05
CA TYR A 221 7.73 -29.10 8.78
C TYR A 221 6.82 -29.08 7.53
N ARG A 222 6.11 -27.98 7.26
CA ARG A 222 5.40 -27.82 5.97
C ARG A 222 6.39 -27.78 4.82
N ARG A 223 7.50 -27.05 5.01
CA ARG A 223 8.63 -27.09 4.07
C ARG A 223 9.16 -28.52 3.88
N LEU A 224 9.31 -29.29 4.96
CA LEU A 224 9.72 -30.70 4.89
C LEU A 224 8.74 -31.54 4.07
N ALA A 225 7.45 -31.45 4.35
CA ALA A 225 6.43 -32.24 3.67
C ALA A 225 6.34 -31.90 2.17
N ILE A 226 6.43 -30.61 1.82
CA ILE A 226 6.52 -30.16 0.43
C ILE A 226 7.78 -30.73 -0.24
N GLU A 227 8.95 -30.60 0.40
CA GLU A 227 10.19 -31.11 -0.18
C GLU A 227 10.18 -32.64 -0.32
N LEU A 228 9.62 -33.38 0.66
CA LEU A 228 9.43 -34.82 0.58
C LEU A 228 8.52 -35.19 -0.59
N ALA A 229 7.36 -34.53 -0.72
CA ALA A 229 6.40 -34.74 -1.81
C ALA A 229 7.06 -34.54 -3.18
N ILE A 230 7.82 -33.45 -3.36
CA ILE A 230 8.59 -33.19 -4.59
C ILE A 230 9.61 -34.32 -4.84
N ARG A 231 10.40 -34.69 -3.83
CA ARG A 231 11.43 -35.73 -3.97
C ARG A 231 10.86 -37.12 -4.27
N VAL A 232 9.65 -37.42 -3.82
CA VAL A 232 8.98 -38.69 -4.14
C VAL A 232 8.21 -38.64 -5.47
N GLY A 233 8.09 -37.47 -6.09
CA GLY A 233 7.40 -37.26 -7.37
C GLY A 233 5.90 -36.94 -7.26
N GLU A 234 5.41 -36.64 -6.05
CA GLU A 234 4.00 -36.36 -5.74
C GLU A 234 3.74 -34.83 -5.82
N LEU A 235 3.86 -34.25 -7.02
CA LEU A 235 3.80 -32.78 -7.21
C LEU A 235 2.42 -32.17 -6.90
N ASP A 236 1.32 -32.87 -7.21
CA ASP A 236 -0.02 -32.41 -6.87
C ASP A 236 -0.20 -32.32 -5.34
N MET A 237 0.31 -33.32 -4.61
CA MET A 237 0.32 -33.32 -3.15
C MET A 237 1.18 -32.17 -2.58
N ALA A 238 2.34 -31.91 -3.18
CA ALA A 238 3.17 -30.76 -2.81
C ALA A 238 2.40 -29.44 -2.98
N SER A 239 1.64 -29.30 -4.07
CA SER A 239 0.79 -28.13 -4.34
C SER A 239 -0.33 -27.99 -3.31
N GLU A 240 -1.01 -29.08 -2.96
CA GLU A 240 -2.07 -29.09 -1.93
C GLU A 240 -1.54 -28.69 -0.55
N ILE A 241 -0.38 -29.23 -0.14
CA ILE A 241 0.26 -28.88 1.14
C ILE A 241 0.64 -27.39 1.16
N LEU A 242 1.20 -26.88 0.07
CA LEU A 242 1.54 -25.46 -0.07
C LEU A 242 0.29 -24.58 -0.04
N SER A 243 -0.76 -24.92 -0.77
CA SER A 243 -2.04 -24.20 -0.73
C SER A 243 -2.62 -24.12 0.68
N MET A 244 -2.58 -25.24 1.41
CA MET A 244 -3.02 -25.27 2.79
C MET A 244 -2.12 -24.42 3.71
N ALA A 245 -0.80 -24.39 3.47
CA ALA A 245 0.12 -23.53 4.21
C ALA A 245 -0.23 -22.06 4.04
N LEU A 246 -0.43 -21.61 2.80
CA LEU A 246 -0.73 -20.22 2.49
C LEU A 246 -2.07 -19.77 3.10
N ARG A 247 -3.09 -20.63 3.08
CA ARG A 247 -4.42 -20.30 3.62
C ARG A 247 -4.47 -20.28 5.16
N LEU A 248 -3.74 -21.17 5.82
CA LEU A 248 -3.79 -21.29 7.28
C LEU A 248 -2.79 -20.38 7.99
N ASP A 249 -1.60 -20.24 7.42
CA ASP A 249 -0.46 -19.59 8.08
C ASP A 249 0.04 -18.34 7.34
N GLY A 250 -0.31 -18.20 6.05
CA GLY A 250 0.22 -17.14 5.20
C GLY A 250 1.76 -17.16 5.14
N PHE A 251 2.36 -15.97 5.17
CA PHE A 251 3.80 -15.79 5.40
C PHE A 251 3.98 -15.09 6.75
N GLY A 252 4.65 -15.75 7.69
CA GLY A 252 4.89 -15.21 9.04
C GLY A 252 6.32 -14.70 9.23
N ARG A 253 6.55 -13.85 10.23
CA ARG A 253 7.90 -13.36 10.63
C ARG A 253 8.75 -14.42 11.35
N SER A 254 8.23 -15.62 11.59
CA SER A 254 8.95 -16.73 12.21
C SER A 254 9.88 -17.43 11.21
N SER A 255 11.04 -17.91 11.67
CA SER A 255 12.00 -18.61 10.81
C SER A 255 11.34 -19.78 10.06
N GLY A 256 11.62 -19.99 8.77
CA GLY A 256 11.05 -21.14 8.03
C GLY A 256 9.59 -21.02 7.61
N ALA A 257 8.99 -19.85 7.79
CA ALA A 257 7.64 -19.49 7.34
C ALA A 257 7.64 -18.41 6.24
N SER A 258 8.83 -17.94 5.84
CA SER A 258 8.94 -16.87 4.87
C SER A 258 8.64 -17.39 3.47
N LEU A 259 8.07 -16.53 2.62
CA LEU A 259 7.88 -16.82 1.20
C LEU A 259 9.19 -17.27 0.53
N GLN A 260 10.30 -16.64 0.90
CA GLN A 260 11.64 -16.96 0.41
C GLN A 260 12.05 -18.40 0.72
N ASP A 261 11.74 -18.91 1.92
CA ASP A 261 12.09 -20.29 2.31
C ASP A 261 11.36 -21.34 1.45
N PHE A 262 10.12 -21.06 1.03
CA PHE A 262 9.35 -21.95 0.15
C PHE A 262 9.85 -21.87 -1.30
N LEU A 263 10.12 -20.67 -1.82
CA LEU A 263 10.66 -20.47 -3.16
C LEU A 263 12.09 -21.03 -3.33
N PHE A 264 12.76 -21.36 -2.22
CA PHE A 264 14.08 -21.99 -2.23
C PHE A 264 14.06 -23.52 -2.13
N VAL A 265 12.88 -24.15 -2.02
CA VAL A 265 12.77 -25.61 -1.99
C VAL A 265 13.18 -26.20 -3.35
N PRO A 266 14.09 -27.20 -3.38
CA PRO A 266 14.46 -27.86 -4.63
C PRO A 266 13.25 -28.46 -5.36
N GLY A 267 13.01 -28.03 -6.60
CA GLY A 267 11.91 -28.50 -7.45
C GLY A 267 10.59 -27.73 -7.26
N ILE A 268 10.57 -26.67 -6.45
CA ILE A 268 9.34 -25.89 -6.21
C ILE A 268 8.73 -25.31 -7.50
N TYR A 269 9.55 -24.95 -8.49
CA TYR A 269 9.08 -24.36 -9.75
C TYR A 269 8.27 -25.33 -10.61
N ASP A 270 8.33 -26.64 -10.37
CA ASP A 270 7.43 -27.62 -11.00
C ASP A 270 6.06 -27.68 -10.28
N VAL A 271 5.98 -27.17 -9.05
CA VAL A 271 4.76 -27.12 -8.22
C VAL A 271 3.98 -25.82 -8.43
N LEU A 272 4.66 -24.67 -8.60
CA LEU A 272 4.01 -23.35 -8.73
C LEU A 272 2.95 -23.28 -9.86
N PRO A 273 3.14 -23.89 -11.04
CA PRO A 273 2.09 -23.93 -12.07
C PRO A 273 0.84 -24.71 -11.63
N LEU A 274 0.99 -25.73 -10.78
CA LEU A 274 -0.13 -26.50 -10.23
C LEU A 274 -0.89 -25.65 -9.20
N LEU A 275 -0.17 -24.92 -8.35
CA LEU A 275 -0.74 -24.00 -7.38
C LEU A 275 -1.52 -22.87 -8.07
N ALA A 276 -0.94 -22.27 -9.12
CA ALA A 276 -1.53 -21.16 -9.87
C ALA A 276 -2.83 -21.53 -10.58
N LYS A 277 -3.02 -22.79 -11.00
CA LYS A 277 -4.28 -23.26 -11.62
C LYS A 277 -5.50 -23.08 -10.73
N GLY A 278 -5.33 -23.12 -9.41
CA GLY A 278 -6.42 -22.91 -8.46
C GLY A 278 -6.66 -21.45 -8.08
N GLY A 279 -5.90 -20.50 -8.66
CA GLY A 279 -6.06 -19.07 -8.44
C GLY A 279 -6.13 -18.69 -6.95
N LYS A 280 -7.05 -17.78 -6.61
CA LYS A 280 -7.26 -17.31 -5.23
C LYS A 280 -7.74 -18.37 -4.25
N GLU A 281 -8.39 -19.44 -4.73
CA GLU A 281 -8.83 -20.54 -3.86
C GLU A 281 -7.66 -21.37 -3.34
N SER A 282 -6.63 -21.55 -4.19
CA SER A 282 -5.42 -22.28 -3.81
C SER A 282 -4.35 -21.40 -3.19
N ASN A 283 -4.20 -20.17 -3.68
CA ASN A 283 -3.22 -19.20 -3.19
C ASN A 283 -3.92 -17.87 -2.86
N PRO A 284 -4.12 -17.50 -1.59
CA PRO A 284 -4.73 -16.22 -1.22
C PRO A 284 -3.94 -15.00 -1.69
N PHE A 285 -2.66 -15.16 -2.07
CA PHE A 285 -1.79 -14.13 -2.62
C PHE A 285 -1.73 -14.14 -4.16
N PHE A 286 -2.62 -14.90 -4.82
CA PHE A 286 -2.62 -15.01 -6.27
C PHE A 286 -2.94 -13.66 -6.92
N ILE A 287 -2.04 -13.21 -7.78
CA ILE A 287 -2.20 -12.02 -8.63
C ILE A 287 -2.69 -12.49 -10.00
N GLU A 288 -3.78 -11.91 -10.50
CA GLU A 288 -4.27 -12.18 -11.84
C GLU A 288 -3.33 -11.59 -12.90
N GLU A 289 -3.30 -12.17 -14.11
CA GLU A 289 -2.38 -11.75 -15.18
C GLU A 289 -2.48 -10.24 -15.52
N GLN A 290 -3.70 -9.70 -15.59
CA GLN A 290 -3.94 -8.28 -15.86
C GLN A 290 -3.45 -7.35 -14.75
N ASP A 291 -3.59 -7.80 -13.49
CA ASP A 291 -3.09 -7.06 -12.33
C ASP A 291 -1.56 -7.10 -12.30
N ALA A 292 -0.95 -8.25 -12.63
CA ALA A 292 0.50 -8.39 -12.73
C ALA A 292 1.08 -7.44 -13.80
N ASP A 293 0.45 -7.35 -14.98
CA ASP A 293 0.85 -6.40 -16.03
C ASP A 293 0.83 -4.95 -15.53
N THR A 294 -0.24 -4.56 -14.84
CA THR A 294 -0.42 -3.19 -14.32
C THR A 294 0.61 -2.88 -13.23
N LEU A 295 0.79 -3.79 -12.27
CA LEU A 295 1.76 -3.67 -11.19
C LEU A 295 3.17 -3.46 -11.73
N VAL A 296 3.62 -4.34 -12.64
CA VAL A 296 4.98 -4.26 -13.19
C VAL A 296 5.18 -2.96 -13.96
N LYS A 297 4.24 -2.60 -14.84
CA LYS A 297 4.34 -1.40 -15.66
C LYS A 297 4.45 -0.13 -14.82
N ASP A 298 3.58 0.02 -13.82
CA ASP A 298 3.48 1.26 -13.05
C ASP A 298 4.66 1.42 -12.07
N ILE A 299 5.12 0.32 -11.45
CA ILE A 299 6.32 0.34 -10.60
C ILE A 299 7.57 0.65 -11.42
N ILE A 300 7.76 0.01 -12.58
CA ILE A 300 8.90 0.33 -13.47
C ILE A 300 8.84 1.79 -13.91
N SER A 301 7.66 2.29 -14.28
CA SER A 301 7.47 3.70 -14.66
C SER A 301 7.83 4.65 -13.51
N ALA A 302 7.47 4.30 -12.27
CA ALA A 302 7.81 5.09 -11.08
C ALA A 302 9.33 5.08 -10.81
N VAL A 303 9.99 3.91 -10.94
CA VAL A 303 11.45 3.79 -10.82
C VAL A 303 12.15 4.62 -11.89
N ASP A 304 11.76 4.48 -13.16
CA ASP A 304 12.34 5.24 -14.28
C ASP A 304 12.12 6.75 -14.09
N LEU A 305 10.94 7.17 -13.64
CA LEU A 305 10.64 8.57 -13.35
C LEU A 305 11.53 9.10 -12.21
N ARG A 306 11.65 8.34 -11.12
CA ARG A 306 12.51 8.68 -9.99
C ARG A 306 13.98 8.81 -10.41
N VAL A 307 14.46 7.90 -11.25
CA VAL A 307 15.85 7.91 -11.74
C VAL A 307 16.10 9.11 -12.67
N THR A 308 15.15 9.42 -13.56
CA THR A 308 15.34 10.45 -14.59
C THR A 308 15.01 11.87 -14.14
N LYS A 309 14.09 12.02 -13.20
CA LYS A 309 13.57 13.32 -12.71
C LYS A 309 13.86 13.58 -11.24
N GLY A 310 14.48 12.63 -10.53
CA GLY A 310 14.75 12.74 -9.10
C GLY A 310 13.48 12.58 -8.25
N GLN A 311 13.54 13.02 -7.00
CA GLN A 311 12.39 13.01 -6.11
C GLN A 311 11.28 13.89 -6.66
N GLN A 312 10.10 13.30 -6.87
CA GLN A 312 8.89 14.02 -7.22
C GLN A 312 8.22 14.46 -5.93
N LEU A 313 8.73 15.55 -5.37
CA LEU A 313 8.00 16.25 -4.31
C LEU A 313 6.74 16.83 -4.94
N PRO A 314 5.56 16.69 -4.30
CA PRO A 314 4.40 17.46 -4.73
C PRO A 314 4.80 18.93 -4.75
N LEU A 315 4.31 19.67 -5.75
CA LEU A 315 4.57 21.10 -5.84
C LEU A 315 4.07 21.77 -4.56
N THR A 316 4.58 22.96 -4.21
CA THR A 316 3.91 23.70 -3.12
C THR A 316 2.44 23.93 -3.53
N PRO A 317 1.46 23.96 -2.61
CA PRO A 317 0.06 24.13 -2.99
C PRO A 317 -0.18 25.34 -3.93
N ARG A 318 0.61 26.41 -3.78
CA ARG A 318 0.61 27.58 -4.68
C ARG A 318 1.01 27.26 -6.12
N GLU A 319 1.96 26.36 -6.31
CA GLU A 319 2.51 25.94 -7.61
C GLU A 319 1.73 24.78 -8.25
N ALA A 320 0.94 24.03 -7.46
CA ALA A 320 0.17 22.88 -7.91
C ALA A 320 -0.94 23.26 -8.92
N GLY A 321 -1.16 22.44 -9.94
CA GLY A 321 -2.31 22.59 -10.84
C GLY A 321 -3.63 22.37 -10.10
N TRP A 322 -4.76 22.78 -10.70
CA TRP A 322 -6.08 22.61 -10.06
C TRP A 322 -6.43 21.15 -9.73
N GLU A 323 -6.13 20.22 -10.63
CA GLU A 323 -6.38 18.78 -10.42
C GLU A 323 -5.60 18.26 -9.21
N GLU A 324 -4.29 18.45 -9.18
CA GLU A 324 -3.45 18.08 -8.02
C GLU A 324 -3.90 18.78 -6.73
N LEU A 325 -4.27 20.05 -6.80
CA LEU A 325 -4.67 20.83 -5.63
C LEU A 325 -5.99 20.31 -5.02
N LEU A 326 -6.98 19.98 -5.86
CA LEU A 326 -8.27 19.45 -5.43
C LEU A 326 -8.16 18.00 -4.94
N ASP A 327 -7.32 17.19 -5.57
CA ASP A 327 -7.02 15.82 -5.10
C ASP A 327 -6.38 15.85 -3.70
N ARG A 328 -5.40 16.75 -3.49
CA ARG A 328 -4.77 16.94 -2.17
C ARG A 328 -5.76 17.44 -1.13
N LEU A 329 -6.67 18.34 -1.50
CA LEU A 329 -7.75 18.78 -0.63
C LEU A 329 -8.60 17.58 -0.20
N ALA A 330 -9.05 16.76 -1.16
CA ALA A 330 -9.93 15.62 -0.89
C ALA A 330 -9.25 14.51 -0.06
N GLU A 331 -8.08 14.03 -0.51
CA GLU A 331 -7.31 13.00 0.21
C GLU A 331 -6.94 13.45 1.63
N GLY A 332 -6.46 14.70 1.73
CA GLY A 332 -6.03 15.25 3.01
C GLY A 332 -7.20 15.48 3.97
N ALA A 333 -8.30 16.07 3.48
CA ALA A 333 -9.52 16.28 4.24
C ALA A 333 -10.07 14.96 4.77
N TRP A 334 -10.15 13.94 3.92
CA TRP A 334 -10.58 12.61 4.32
C TRP A 334 -9.71 12.07 5.46
N ARG A 335 -8.38 12.19 5.35
CA ARG A 335 -7.44 11.67 6.35
C ARG A 335 -7.59 12.32 7.72
N VAL A 336 -7.85 13.63 7.78
CA VAL A 336 -7.95 14.37 9.06
C VAL A 336 -9.37 14.43 9.62
N ASN A 337 -10.41 14.14 8.82
CA ASN A 337 -11.81 14.25 9.25
C ASN A 337 -12.67 13.05 8.80
N THR A 338 -12.09 11.84 8.73
CA THR A 338 -12.78 10.65 8.20
C THR A 338 -14.10 10.36 8.92
N ARG A 339 -14.16 10.57 10.24
CA ARG A 339 -15.33 10.25 11.06
C ARG A 339 -16.54 11.07 10.67
N GLU A 340 -16.36 12.37 10.47
CA GLU A 340 -17.46 13.26 10.10
C GLU A 340 -17.93 12.99 8.67
N TYR A 341 -17.01 12.78 7.72
CA TYR A 341 -17.39 12.41 6.34
C TYR A 341 -18.18 11.10 6.27
N LYS A 342 -17.79 10.09 7.07
CA LYS A 342 -18.60 8.87 7.20
C LYS A 342 -19.97 9.15 7.82
N GLY A 343 -20.05 10.06 8.79
CA GLY A 343 -21.32 10.54 9.35
C GLY A 343 -22.23 11.23 8.32
N MET A 344 -21.63 11.88 7.31
CA MET A 344 -22.32 12.46 6.17
C MET A 344 -22.67 11.43 5.08
N GLY A 345 -22.25 10.17 5.23
CA GLY A 345 -22.53 9.09 4.28
C GLY A 345 -21.55 8.99 3.11
N LEU A 346 -20.33 9.53 3.25
CA LEU A 346 -19.25 9.33 2.28
C LEU A 346 -18.43 8.10 2.65
N ASP A 347 -18.03 7.33 1.65
CA ASP A 347 -17.21 6.13 1.80
C ASP A 347 -15.76 6.33 1.33
N TYR A 348 -15.52 7.33 0.48
CA TYR A 348 -14.22 7.55 -0.19
C TYR A 348 -13.85 9.04 -0.30
N PRO A 349 -12.55 9.39 -0.31
CA PRO A 349 -12.09 10.79 -0.43
C PRO A 349 -12.60 11.49 -1.69
N GLU A 350 -12.71 10.77 -2.82
CA GLU A 350 -13.15 11.36 -4.10
C GLU A 350 -14.58 11.89 -4.03
N GLU A 351 -15.41 11.39 -3.11
CA GLU A 351 -16.80 11.85 -2.91
C GLU A 351 -16.89 13.21 -2.19
N ILE A 352 -15.76 13.72 -1.67
CA ILE A 352 -15.66 15.07 -1.13
C ILE A 352 -15.77 16.10 -2.25
N LEU A 353 -15.29 15.80 -3.46
CA LEU A 353 -15.36 16.70 -4.60
C LEU A 353 -16.69 16.50 -5.35
N PHE A 354 -17.35 17.59 -5.72
CA PHE A 354 -18.54 17.50 -6.56
C PHE A 354 -18.16 17.18 -8.01
N PRO A 355 -19.06 16.53 -8.79
CA PRO A 355 -18.86 16.33 -10.21
C PRO A 355 -18.53 17.64 -10.94
N PRO A 356 -17.63 17.63 -11.95
CA PRO A 356 -17.30 18.83 -12.70
C PRO A 356 -18.52 19.44 -13.41
N ALA A 357 -18.55 20.77 -13.45
CA ALA A 357 -19.53 21.55 -14.20
C ALA A 357 -19.26 21.50 -15.70
N THR A 358 -20.33 21.45 -16.49
CA THR A 358 -20.26 21.53 -17.95
C THR A 358 -20.15 22.99 -18.41
N GLU A 359 -19.57 23.24 -19.58
CA GLU A 359 -19.52 24.60 -20.15
C GLU A 359 -20.94 25.20 -20.31
N ALA A 360 -21.95 24.37 -20.59
CA ALA A 360 -23.33 24.84 -20.72
C ALA A 360 -23.91 25.34 -19.39
N GLU A 361 -23.54 24.71 -18.27
CA GLU A 361 -23.94 25.18 -16.92
C GLU A 361 -23.20 26.47 -16.56
N ILE A 362 -21.90 26.55 -16.85
CA ILE A 362 -21.11 27.77 -16.64
C ILE A 362 -21.69 28.94 -17.45
N GLU A 363 -21.95 28.73 -18.74
CA GLU A 363 -22.55 29.75 -19.63
C GLU A 363 -23.95 30.19 -19.16
N ALA A 364 -24.75 29.27 -18.62
CA ALA A 364 -26.07 29.59 -18.09
C ALA A 364 -25.97 30.52 -16.86
N VAL A 365 -25.06 30.22 -15.94
CA VAL A 365 -24.82 31.07 -14.77
C VAL A 365 -24.27 32.44 -15.19
N GLU A 366 -23.32 32.48 -16.14
CA GLU A 366 -22.76 33.76 -16.61
C GLU A 366 -23.82 34.64 -17.29
N LYS A 367 -24.78 34.04 -17.97
CA LYS A 367 -25.90 34.75 -18.59
C LYS A 367 -26.84 35.38 -17.57
N ASP A 368 -27.09 34.68 -16.46
CA ASP A 368 -28.05 35.12 -15.44
C ASP A 368 -27.38 36.05 -14.41
N HIS A 369 -26.08 35.89 -14.16
CA HIS A 369 -25.38 36.49 -13.01
C HIS A 369 -24.10 37.24 -13.38
N GLY A 370 -23.75 37.34 -14.67
CA GLY A 370 -22.55 38.05 -15.14
C GLY A 370 -21.30 37.17 -15.18
N GLU A 371 -20.21 37.69 -15.76
CA GLU A 371 -18.98 36.94 -15.96
C GLU A 371 -18.39 36.40 -14.64
N LEU A 372 -18.15 35.09 -14.61
CA LEU A 372 -17.53 34.41 -13.49
C LEU A 372 -15.99 34.53 -13.58
N PRO A 373 -15.28 34.60 -12.44
CA PRO A 373 -13.82 34.65 -12.45
C PRO A 373 -13.18 33.47 -13.19
N ALA A 374 -12.09 33.73 -13.91
CA ALA A 374 -11.45 32.73 -14.77
C ALA A 374 -10.92 31.51 -14.00
N ASP A 375 -10.24 31.73 -12.87
CA ASP A 375 -9.70 30.66 -12.03
C ASP A 375 -10.81 29.84 -11.34
N PHE A 376 -11.91 30.49 -10.96
CA PHE A 376 -13.10 29.81 -10.43
C PHE A 376 -13.73 28.92 -11.50
N LYS A 377 -13.83 29.39 -12.75
CA LYS A 377 -14.26 28.56 -13.88
C LYS A 377 -13.35 27.36 -14.09
N ASP A 378 -12.03 27.55 -13.99
CA ASP A 378 -11.05 26.47 -14.12
C ASP A 378 -11.20 25.42 -13.00
N MET A 379 -11.52 25.85 -11.77
CA MET A 379 -11.83 24.94 -10.66
C MET A 379 -13.09 24.13 -10.96
N VAL A 380 -14.21 24.78 -11.31
CA VAL A 380 -15.50 24.08 -11.47
C VAL A 380 -15.53 23.12 -12.65
N ARG A 381 -14.68 23.32 -13.66
CA ARG A 381 -14.44 22.36 -14.75
C ARG A 381 -13.81 21.04 -14.30
N ILE A 382 -13.18 21.02 -13.13
CA ILE A 382 -12.55 19.84 -12.54
C ILE A 382 -13.44 19.28 -11.42
N ALA A 383 -13.89 20.14 -10.50
CA ALA A 383 -14.87 19.79 -9.48
C ALA A 383 -15.75 21.00 -9.17
N ASN A 384 -17.07 20.84 -9.25
CA ASN A 384 -18.02 21.92 -9.01
C ASN A 384 -18.20 22.24 -7.52
N GLY A 385 -17.08 22.50 -6.83
CA GLY A 385 -17.02 22.66 -5.38
C GLY A 385 -16.59 21.39 -4.65
N TYR A 386 -16.66 21.45 -3.32
CA TYR A 386 -16.19 20.40 -2.42
C TYR A 386 -16.97 20.44 -1.10
N ARG A 387 -17.04 19.30 -0.41
CA ARG A 387 -17.71 19.13 0.89
C ARG A 387 -16.77 19.47 2.05
N GLY A 388 -17.31 20.14 3.06
CA GLY A 388 -16.63 20.37 4.34
C GLY A 388 -17.36 19.69 5.50
N GLY A 389 -16.88 19.96 6.72
CA GLY A 389 -17.51 19.58 7.99
C GLY A 389 -18.28 20.73 8.63
N TRP A 390 -18.83 20.50 9.82
CA TRP A 390 -19.58 21.47 10.60
C TRP A 390 -18.81 22.76 10.84
N HIS A 391 -17.54 22.62 11.28
CA HIS A 391 -16.55 23.70 11.40
C HIS A 391 -15.33 23.51 10.49
N PHE A 392 -15.22 22.34 9.83
CA PHE A 392 -14.07 22.00 9.01
C PHE A 392 -14.24 22.50 7.56
N LEU A 393 -13.22 23.18 7.04
CA LEU A 393 -13.21 23.76 5.68
C LEU A 393 -14.41 24.67 5.37
N ASP A 394 -14.93 25.33 6.41
CA ASP A 394 -16.06 26.27 6.35
C ASP A 394 -17.36 25.64 5.81
N GLY A 395 -17.59 24.33 5.98
CA GLY A 395 -18.77 23.64 5.41
C GLY A 395 -18.66 23.30 3.92
N GLY A 396 -17.56 23.69 3.27
CA GLY A 396 -17.35 23.47 1.83
C GLY A 396 -18.19 24.40 0.95
N MET A 397 -18.05 24.30 -0.37
CA MET A 397 -18.78 25.14 -1.32
C MET A 397 -19.47 24.32 -2.42
N THR A 398 -20.64 24.77 -2.86
CA THR A 398 -21.45 24.13 -3.94
C THR A 398 -21.05 24.57 -5.36
N GLY A 399 -19.97 25.33 -5.50
CA GLY A 399 -19.50 25.83 -6.79
C GLY A 399 -20.54 26.72 -7.46
N ILE A 400 -20.94 26.38 -8.71
CA ILE A 400 -21.95 27.13 -9.46
C ILE A 400 -23.38 26.62 -9.27
N GLN A 401 -23.59 25.52 -8.53
CA GLN A 401 -24.91 24.86 -8.50
C GLN A 401 -25.96 25.67 -7.71
N ASP A 402 -25.52 26.37 -6.67
CA ASP A 402 -26.38 27.20 -5.81
C ASP A 402 -25.75 28.60 -5.63
N ILE A 403 -25.22 29.16 -6.74
CA ILE A 403 -24.69 30.51 -6.78
C ILE A 403 -25.77 31.51 -7.17
N ALA A 404 -25.92 32.60 -6.40
CA ALA A 404 -26.92 33.63 -6.69
C ALA A 404 -26.47 35.03 -6.28
N PRO A 405 -26.97 36.09 -6.93
CA PRO A 405 -26.83 37.45 -6.44
C PRO A 405 -27.41 37.56 -5.03
N SER A 406 -26.62 38.11 -4.11
CA SER A 406 -27.05 38.36 -2.74
C SER A 406 -27.13 39.85 -2.48
N ASP A 407 -28.18 40.24 -1.78
CA ASP A 407 -28.32 41.58 -1.18
C ASP A 407 -27.42 41.72 0.07
N PHE A 408 -26.47 40.80 0.27
CA PHE A 408 -25.51 40.85 1.37
C PHE A 408 -24.86 42.23 1.40
N PRO A 409 -25.09 43.03 2.45
CA PRO A 409 -24.63 44.41 2.46
C PRO A 409 -23.10 44.42 2.57
N LEU A 410 -22.43 44.83 1.51
CA LEU A 410 -20.97 45.02 1.51
C LEU A 410 -20.54 45.98 2.63
N GLU A 411 -21.40 46.92 3.03
CA GLU A 411 -21.22 47.80 4.19
C GLU A 411 -20.90 47.04 5.50
N HIS A 412 -21.27 45.76 5.63
CA HIS A 412 -20.94 44.96 6.81
C HIS A 412 -19.53 44.35 6.77
N VAL A 413 -18.87 44.35 5.62
CA VAL A 413 -17.60 43.65 5.38
C VAL A 413 -16.57 44.47 4.61
N GLU A 414 -16.91 45.68 4.18
CA GLU A 414 -16.09 46.57 3.33
C GLU A 414 -14.71 46.89 3.91
N ASP A 415 -14.64 47.05 5.24
CA ASP A 415 -13.40 47.32 5.98
C ASP A 415 -12.32 46.27 5.69
N HIS A 416 -12.71 45.02 5.44
CA HIS A 416 -11.79 43.93 5.14
C HIS A 416 -11.23 43.98 3.72
N PHE A 417 -11.81 44.80 2.85
CA PHE A 417 -11.46 44.90 1.43
C PHE A 417 -10.77 46.22 1.08
N TYR A 418 -10.80 47.24 1.93
CA TYR A 418 -10.07 48.52 1.68
C TYR A 418 -8.58 48.31 1.44
N SER A 419 -7.92 47.56 2.31
CA SER A 419 -6.49 47.22 2.15
C SER A 419 -6.18 46.39 0.89
N ARG A 420 -7.20 45.87 0.22
CA ARG A 420 -7.10 45.07 -1.00
C ARG A 420 -7.47 45.85 -2.26
N GLY A 421 -7.89 47.11 -2.12
CA GLY A 421 -8.16 48.02 -3.22
C GLY A 421 -9.62 48.41 -3.40
N LEU A 422 -10.52 48.14 -2.44
CA LEU A 422 -11.85 48.74 -2.45
C LEU A 422 -11.75 50.23 -2.06
N LYS A 423 -12.46 51.13 -2.77
CA LYS A 423 -12.49 52.55 -2.40
C LYS A 423 -13.36 52.77 -1.17
N GLU A 424 -12.88 53.59 -0.24
CA GLU A 424 -13.74 54.19 0.79
C GLU A 424 -14.63 55.26 0.14
N ILE A 425 -15.95 55.04 0.14
CA ILE A 425 -16.94 55.97 -0.43
C ILE A 425 -18.06 56.28 0.57
N ASP A 426 -18.63 57.48 0.45
CA ASP A 426 -19.86 57.84 1.17
C ASP A 426 -21.08 57.33 0.37
N GLY A 427 -21.68 56.21 0.78
CA GLY A 427 -22.90 55.63 0.19
C GLY A 427 -22.75 54.19 -0.30
N ASP A 428 -23.75 53.68 -1.02
CA ASP A 428 -23.78 52.27 -1.44
C ASP A 428 -22.83 51.98 -2.61
N TYR A 429 -22.15 50.83 -2.56
CA TYR A 429 -21.43 50.32 -3.72
C TYR A 429 -22.36 49.90 -4.84
N SER A 430 -21.90 50.07 -6.07
CA SER A 430 -22.63 49.63 -7.25
C SER A 430 -22.46 48.13 -7.50
N GLY A 431 -23.54 47.41 -7.84
CA GLY A 431 -23.52 45.98 -8.17
C GLY A 431 -23.99 45.07 -7.04
N TYR A 432 -23.75 43.77 -7.19
CA TYR A 432 -24.10 42.74 -6.19
C TYR A 432 -22.89 41.82 -5.96
N VAL A 433 -22.91 41.13 -4.84
CA VAL A 433 -22.02 39.98 -4.59
C VAL A 433 -22.73 38.69 -5.00
N LEU A 434 -21.96 37.68 -5.38
CA LEU A 434 -22.47 36.34 -5.62
C LEU A 434 -22.28 35.51 -4.35
N GLN A 435 -23.36 35.07 -3.74
CA GLN A 435 -23.33 34.13 -2.63
C GLN A 435 -23.29 32.70 -3.17
N ILE A 436 -22.51 31.85 -2.50
CA ILE A 436 -22.40 30.42 -2.77
C ILE A 436 -22.81 29.70 -1.48
N GLU A 437 -23.75 28.76 -1.60
CA GLU A 437 -24.21 27.99 -0.45
C GLU A 437 -23.14 27.00 0.03
N PRO A 438 -23.08 26.74 1.36
CA PRO A 438 -22.22 25.71 1.89
C PRO A 438 -22.64 24.32 1.39
N ALA A 439 -21.66 23.43 1.19
CA ALA A 439 -21.87 22.09 0.63
C ALA A 439 -22.42 21.07 1.64
N SER A 440 -22.23 21.34 2.92
CA SER A 440 -22.62 20.51 4.06
C SER A 440 -23.37 21.36 5.08
N GLU A 441 -24.16 20.70 5.93
CA GLU A 441 -24.70 21.36 7.12
C GLU A 441 -23.53 21.88 7.98
N CYS A 442 -23.55 23.17 8.29
CA CYS A 442 -22.45 23.85 8.95
C CYS A 442 -22.94 24.96 9.88
N ASP A 443 -22.04 25.49 10.70
CA ASP A 443 -22.36 26.50 11.72
C ASP A 443 -22.53 27.92 11.12
N GLY A 444 -23.38 28.04 10.11
CA GLY A 444 -23.75 29.32 9.50
C GLY A 444 -22.65 29.96 8.65
N PHE A 445 -21.79 29.17 8.01
CA PHE A 445 -20.84 29.67 7.04
C PHE A 445 -21.55 30.08 5.75
N LEU A 446 -21.15 31.24 5.23
CA LEU A 446 -21.57 31.78 3.94
C LEU A 446 -20.34 32.07 3.10
N HIS A 447 -20.37 31.66 1.83
CA HIS A 447 -19.31 31.94 0.87
C HIS A 447 -19.79 33.01 -0.10
N PHE A 448 -18.88 33.88 -0.54
CA PHE A 448 -19.24 34.86 -1.56
C PHE A 448 -18.07 35.29 -2.44
N ILE A 449 -18.41 35.69 -3.66
CA ILE A 449 -17.53 36.28 -4.67
C ILE A 449 -17.98 37.72 -4.89
N ILE A 450 -17.03 38.66 -4.85
CA ILE A 450 -17.23 40.02 -5.35
C ILE A 450 -16.87 40.02 -6.84
N PRO A 451 -17.83 40.07 -7.77
CA PRO A 451 -17.55 39.80 -9.19
C PRO A 451 -16.59 40.82 -9.82
N PRO A 452 -15.85 40.46 -10.88
CA PRO A 452 -14.85 41.36 -11.48
C PRO A 452 -15.41 42.73 -11.89
N ALA A 453 -16.63 42.76 -12.46
CA ALA A 453 -17.29 44.00 -12.86
C ALA A 453 -17.60 44.91 -11.67
N MET A 454 -18.09 44.32 -10.56
CA MET A 454 -18.36 45.03 -9.32
C MET A 454 -17.05 45.53 -8.71
N TRP A 455 -16.06 44.65 -8.57
CA TRP A 455 -14.77 44.96 -7.97
C TRP A 455 -14.08 46.10 -8.70
N LYS A 456 -14.08 46.07 -10.03
CA LYS A 456 -13.49 47.13 -10.85
C LYS A 456 -14.23 48.46 -10.74
N ALA A 457 -15.56 48.44 -10.72
CA ALA A 457 -16.37 49.65 -10.64
C ALA A 457 -16.16 50.41 -9.32
N ASN A 458 -15.95 49.67 -8.24
CA ASN A 458 -15.86 50.22 -6.88
C ASN A 458 -14.42 50.25 -6.34
N GLY A 459 -13.46 49.65 -7.04
CA GLY A 459 -12.05 49.58 -6.65
C GLY A 459 -11.24 50.82 -6.99
N GLU A 460 -10.07 50.94 -6.36
CA GLU A 460 -9.04 51.94 -6.63
C GLU A 460 -8.52 51.87 -8.07
N GLU A 461 -7.85 52.92 -8.55
CA GLU A 461 -7.25 52.92 -9.90
C GLU A 461 -6.22 51.78 -10.12
N SER A 462 -5.68 51.23 -9.03
CA SER A 462 -4.73 50.11 -9.01
C SER A 462 -5.36 48.75 -9.34
N VAL A 463 -6.68 48.61 -9.16
CA VAL A 463 -7.43 47.37 -9.42
C VAL A 463 -7.46 47.09 -10.92
N LYS A 464 -7.02 45.90 -11.32
CA LYS A 464 -6.95 45.51 -12.74
C LYS A 464 -8.26 44.88 -13.21
N ASP A 465 -8.48 44.94 -14.51
CA ASP A 465 -9.63 44.29 -15.12
C ASP A 465 -9.51 42.76 -14.94
N GLY A 466 -10.60 42.13 -14.53
CA GLY A 466 -10.64 40.68 -14.24
C GLY A 466 -10.24 40.31 -12.81
N GLU A 467 -9.71 41.23 -12.00
CA GLU A 467 -9.52 40.99 -10.56
C GLU A 467 -10.87 40.93 -9.84
N TYR A 468 -10.95 40.09 -8.82
CA TYR A 468 -12.15 39.89 -8.00
C TYR A 468 -11.71 39.60 -6.56
N GLN A 469 -12.66 39.41 -5.65
CA GLN A 469 -12.35 38.96 -4.29
C GLN A 469 -13.27 37.81 -3.90
N TYR A 470 -12.75 36.94 -3.03
CA TYR A 470 -13.49 35.83 -2.45
C TYR A 470 -13.48 35.95 -0.93
N GLY A 471 -14.58 35.60 -0.29
CA GLY A 471 -14.69 35.66 1.16
C GLY A 471 -15.59 34.56 1.72
N ARG A 472 -15.39 34.28 3.00
CA ARG A 472 -16.32 33.52 3.81
C ARG A 472 -16.67 34.29 5.07
N TYR A 473 -17.93 34.19 5.49
CA TYR A 473 -18.44 34.86 6.68
C TYR A 473 -19.19 33.85 7.56
N ALA A 474 -18.99 33.95 8.87
CA ALA A 474 -19.87 33.36 9.85
C ALA A 474 -20.03 34.35 11.01
N SER A 475 -21.21 34.46 11.61
CA SER A 475 -21.50 35.50 12.62
C SER A 475 -20.58 35.42 13.85
N TRP A 476 -20.10 34.23 14.18
CA TRP A 476 -19.24 33.97 15.34
C TRP A 476 -17.74 34.02 15.00
N SER A 477 -17.34 33.74 13.75
CA SER A 477 -15.93 33.76 13.32
C SER A 477 -15.54 35.04 12.58
N GLY A 478 -16.51 35.87 12.18
CA GLY A 478 -16.28 37.03 11.33
C GLY A 478 -15.96 36.67 9.88
N LEU A 479 -15.36 37.62 9.18
CA LEU A 479 -14.99 37.50 7.78
C LEU A 479 -13.54 37.03 7.61
N THR A 480 -13.33 36.10 6.69
CA THR A 480 -12.01 35.81 6.11
C THR A 480 -12.06 36.07 4.60
N SER A 481 -11.03 36.71 4.05
CA SER A 481 -11.01 37.15 2.65
C SER A 481 -9.72 36.74 1.92
N TRP A 482 -9.85 36.53 0.62
CA TRP A 482 -8.81 36.10 -0.31
C TRP A 482 -8.92 36.86 -1.63
N ASN A 483 -7.81 36.96 -2.36
CA ASN A 483 -7.84 37.62 -3.69
C ASN A 483 -8.51 36.73 -4.74
N SER A 484 -8.68 35.45 -4.45
CA SER A 484 -9.29 34.48 -5.35
C SER A 484 -9.80 33.25 -4.60
N VAL A 485 -10.67 32.48 -5.24
CA VAL A 485 -11.06 31.15 -4.78
C VAL A 485 -9.83 30.26 -4.70
N ARG A 486 -8.92 30.35 -5.68
CA ARG A 486 -7.66 29.61 -5.68
C ARG A 486 -6.84 29.84 -4.42
N ASP A 487 -6.67 31.09 -3.99
CA ASP A 487 -5.94 31.41 -2.77
C ASP A 487 -6.56 30.75 -1.52
N SER A 488 -7.90 30.69 -1.45
CA SER A 488 -8.58 30.01 -0.35
C SER A 488 -8.35 28.49 -0.36
N ILE A 489 -8.41 27.86 -1.53
CA ILE A 489 -8.14 26.41 -1.66
C ILE A 489 -6.70 26.10 -1.31
N VAL A 490 -5.74 26.90 -1.77
CA VAL A 490 -4.32 26.78 -1.42
C VAL A 490 -4.14 26.81 0.10
N GLU A 491 -4.70 27.82 0.77
CA GLU A 491 -4.58 27.96 2.23
C GLU A 491 -5.21 26.77 2.98
N LYS A 492 -6.35 26.26 2.49
CA LYS A 492 -7.00 25.07 3.05
C LYS A 492 -6.15 23.82 2.91
N VAL A 493 -5.53 23.60 1.74
CA VAL A 493 -4.61 22.47 1.53
C VAL A 493 -3.38 22.61 2.42
N GLU A 494 -2.77 23.81 2.51
CA GLU A 494 -1.64 24.08 3.41
C GLU A 494 -2.00 23.78 4.87
N TYR A 495 -3.20 24.18 5.32
CA TYR A 495 -3.71 23.89 6.65
C TYR A 495 -3.87 22.39 6.91
N ILE A 496 -4.54 21.67 6.01
CA ILE A 496 -4.73 20.21 6.11
C ILE A 496 -3.39 19.47 6.17
N GLU A 497 -2.45 19.83 5.30
CA GLU A 497 -1.14 19.18 5.25
C GLU A 497 -0.32 19.43 6.51
N GLN A 498 -0.48 20.61 7.13
CA GLN A 498 0.12 20.92 8.41
C GLN A 498 -0.50 20.07 9.53
N MET A 499 -1.83 19.92 9.58
CA MET A 499 -2.49 19.02 10.55
C MET A 499 -1.98 17.57 10.42
N ILE A 500 -1.90 17.05 9.19
CA ILE A 500 -1.38 15.69 8.93
C ILE A 500 0.05 15.53 9.45
N LYS A 501 0.88 16.55 9.25
CA LYS A 501 2.27 16.55 9.70
C LYS A 501 2.40 16.59 11.22
N ASP A 502 1.52 17.33 11.88
CA ASP A 502 1.50 17.45 13.33
C ASP A 502 0.78 16.27 14.01
N GLY A 503 0.15 15.39 13.22
CA GLY A 503 -0.61 14.24 13.71
C GLY A 503 -1.96 14.62 14.32
N GLU A 504 -2.45 15.82 14.02
CA GLU A 504 -3.73 16.35 14.47
C GLU A 504 -4.89 15.78 13.64
N ARG A 505 -6.07 15.72 14.24
CA ARG A 505 -7.32 15.43 13.54
C ARG A 505 -8.36 16.49 13.82
N ALA A 506 -9.23 16.74 12.85
CA ALA A 506 -10.31 17.70 12.98
C ALA A 506 -11.46 17.16 13.85
N ASP A 507 -11.57 15.83 14.00
CA ASP A 507 -12.61 15.18 14.78
C ASP A 507 -12.26 14.97 16.28
N ASP A 508 -11.06 15.37 16.71
CA ASP A 508 -10.61 15.23 18.11
C ASP A 508 -11.34 16.19 19.07
N ASP A 509 -11.85 17.33 18.58
CA ASP A 509 -12.54 18.34 19.40
C ASP A 509 -13.90 17.84 19.95
N TYR A 510 -14.47 16.77 19.39
CA TYR A 510 -15.72 16.17 19.85
C TYR A 510 -15.59 15.27 21.10
N GLU A 511 -14.38 15.00 21.60
CA GLU A 511 -14.19 14.23 22.85
C GLU A 511 -14.32 15.08 24.13
N SER A 512 -14.39 16.41 24.02
CA SER A 512 -14.47 17.29 25.20
C SER A 512 -15.89 17.52 25.76
N ASP A 513 -16.92 17.10 25.02
CA ASP A 513 -18.34 17.30 25.39
C ASP A 513 -19.10 15.98 25.69
N GLY A 514 -18.38 14.90 26.03
CA GLY A 514 -18.94 13.58 26.40
C GLY A 514 -18.92 13.26 27.90
#